data_AF-A0A7K3S4T0-F1
#
_entry.id   AF-A0A7K3S4T0-F1
#
_cell.length_a   1.000
_cell.length_b   1.000
_cell.length_c   1.000
_cell.angle_alpha   90.00
_cell.angle_beta   90.00
_cell.angle_gamma   90.00
#
_symmetry.space_group_name_H-M   'P 1'
#
loop_
_entity.id
_entity.type
_entity.pdbx_description
1 polymer ?
#
loop_
_entity_poly.entity_id
_entity_poly.type
_entity_poly.pdbx_seq_one_letter_code
_entity_poly.pdbx_strand_id
1 'polypeptide(L)'
;MLADMTIYYCPVDGTRSATTALTWCCPVCRGPWDLDFTPARGGGMNALSPRIDSLWRYKDFLPLDSSTISLGEGRTPLVPLTDTVSAKLDYLMPTLSFKDRGAVMLAELARRLGPDRVVADSTGNAGTSVAAYCARAGLPCTVYVPEGTSPKKTEQIQAHGARLVAVPGGREATALAARAAA
;
A
#
# COMPACT_ATOMS: atom_id res chain seq x y z
N MET A 1 -15.56 1.37 11.52
CA MET A 1 -16.30 2.05 10.42
C MET A 1 -15.23 2.79 9.62
N LEU A 2 -15.28 2.83 8.28
CA LEU A 2 -14.44 3.81 7.57
C LEU A 2 -14.80 5.16 8.18
N ALA A 3 -13.85 5.92 8.74
CA ALA A 3 -14.16 7.16 9.43
C ALA A 3 -15.07 8.00 8.52
N ASP A 4 -16.30 8.30 8.97
CA ASP A 4 -17.40 8.87 8.18
C ASP A 4 -17.09 10.27 7.57
N MET A 5 -15.84 10.73 7.64
CA MET A 5 -15.36 12.03 7.18
C MET A 5 -14.22 11.95 6.15
N THR A 6 -13.69 10.76 5.84
CA THR A 6 -12.59 10.63 4.87
C THR A 6 -13.15 10.59 3.44
N ILE A 7 -12.68 11.49 2.57
CA ILE A 7 -13.15 11.62 1.18
C ILE A 7 -11.95 11.64 0.22
N TYR A 8 -12.08 11.02 -0.95
CA TYR A 8 -11.12 11.24 -2.04
C TYR A 8 -11.38 12.59 -2.70
N TYR A 9 -10.33 13.36 -2.95
CA TYR A 9 -10.42 14.58 -3.74
C TYR A 9 -9.33 14.60 -4.82
N CYS A 10 -9.66 15.18 -5.98
CA CYS A 10 -8.68 15.40 -7.02
C CYS A 10 -8.00 16.75 -6.81
N PRO A 11 -6.67 16.81 -6.68
CA PRO A 11 -5.96 18.08 -6.48
C PRO A 11 -5.91 18.96 -7.74
N VAL A 12 -6.28 18.43 -8.91
CA VAL A 12 -6.23 19.14 -10.20
C VAL A 12 -7.54 19.85 -10.51
N ASP A 13 -8.67 19.16 -10.34
CA ASP A 13 -9.99 19.65 -10.76
C ASP A 13 -11.01 19.76 -9.61
N GLY A 14 -10.64 19.33 -8.39
CA GLY A 14 -11.50 19.41 -7.22
C GLY A 14 -12.65 18.39 -7.16
N THR A 15 -12.71 17.44 -8.11
CA THR A 15 -13.68 16.33 -8.08
C THR A 15 -13.55 15.57 -6.77
N ARG A 16 -14.67 15.13 -6.19
CA ARG A 16 -14.70 14.35 -4.96
C ARG A 16 -15.35 12.98 -5.19
N SER A 17 -14.90 11.98 -4.45
CA SER A 17 -15.48 10.63 -4.47
C SER A 17 -15.43 10.01 -3.07
N ALA A 18 -16.40 9.16 -2.76
CA ALA A 18 -16.37 8.41 -1.52
C ALA A 18 -15.18 7.44 -1.52
N THR A 19 -14.54 7.22 -0.36
CA THR A 19 -13.45 6.24 -0.24
C THR A 19 -13.92 4.80 -0.40
N THR A 20 -15.24 4.58 -0.44
CA THR A 20 -15.88 3.30 -0.77
C THR A 20 -15.99 3.05 -2.27
N ALA A 21 -15.75 4.05 -3.12
CA ALA A 21 -15.78 3.88 -4.56
C ALA A 21 -14.54 3.12 -5.05
N LEU A 22 -14.75 2.18 -5.98
CA LEU A 22 -13.67 1.45 -6.67
C LEU A 22 -13.01 2.25 -7.80
N THR A 23 -13.42 3.51 -8.00
CA THR A 23 -12.81 4.43 -8.97
C THR A 23 -11.37 4.73 -8.56
N TRP A 24 -10.40 4.17 -9.28
CA TRP A 24 -8.98 4.32 -8.94
C TRP A 24 -8.35 5.66 -9.36
N CYS A 25 -9.01 6.42 -10.24
CA CYS A 25 -8.59 7.75 -10.68
C CYS A 25 -9.76 8.71 -10.84
N CYS A 26 -9.44 10.01 -10.95
CA CYS A 26 -10.41 11.04 -11.26
C CYS A 26 -11.11 10.78 -12.62
N PRO A 27 -12.45 10.82 -12.71
CA PRO A 27 -13.15 10.60 -13.98
C PRO A 27 -12.95 11.73 -15.00
N VAL A 28 -12.50 12.92 -14.55
CA VAL A 28 -12.29 14.09 -15.41
C VAL A 28 -10.84 14.13 -15.91
N CYS A 29 -9.86 14.37 -15.02
CA CYS A 29 -8.46 14.52 -15.44
C CYS A 29 -7.66 13.20 -15.51
N ARG A 30 -8.24 12.06 -15.08
CA ARG A 30 -7.56 10.75 -15.00
C ARG A 30 -6.34 10.71 -14.05
N GLY A 31 -6.16 11.75 -13.24
CA GLY A 31 -5.13 11.83 -12.20
C GLY A 31 -5.44 10.98 -10.97
N PRO A 32 -4.44 10.73 -10.11
CA PRO A 32 -4.64 10.02 -8.86
C PRO A 32 -5.48 10.84 -7.88
N TRP A 33 -6.18 10.14 -6.98
CA TRP A 33 -6.84 10.75 -5.84
C TRP A 33 -5.82 11.15 -4.78
N ASP A 34 -6.09 12.27 -4.10
CA ASP A 34 -5.55 12.56 -2.78
C ASP A 34 -6.65 12.31 -1.73
N LEU A 35 -6.27 12.32 -0.46
CA LEU A 35 -7.16 11.99 0.65
C LEU A 35 -7.44 13.22 1.50
N ASP A 36 -8.69 13.64 1.56
CA ASP A 36 -9.15 14.62 2.54
C ASP A 36 -9.32 13.89 3.88
N PHE A 37 -8.23 13.89 4.65
CA PHE A 37 -8.12 13.21 5.93
C PHE A 37 -7.39 14.11 6.92
N THR A 38 -8.04 14.38 8.04
CA THR A 38 -7.39 15.01 9.20
C THR A 38 -7.19 13.95 10.27
N PRO A 39 -5.94 13.60 10.63
CA PRO A 39 -5.66 12.69 11.74
C PRO A 39 -6.30 13.19 13.03
N ALA A 40 -6.74 12.26 13.90
CA ALA A 40 -7.27 12.65 15.20
C ALA A 40 -6.19 13.43 15.98
N ARG A 41 -6.55 14.61 16.47
CA ARG A 41 -5.68 15.39 17.35
C ARG A 41 -5.85 14.86 18.77
N GLY A 42 -5.19 13.75 19.09
CA GLY A 42 -5.30 13.14 20.42
C GLY A 42 -4.22 12.10 20.70
N GLY A 43 -3.58 12.20 21.87
CA GLY A 43 -2.59 11.26 22.35
C GLY A 43 -1.15 11.65 22.01
N GLY A 44 -0.38 12.10 23.00
CA GLY A 44 1.08 12.13 22.87
C GLY A 44 1.64 10.71 22.67
N MET A 45 2.96 10.57 22.51
CA MET A 45 3.61 9.25 22.34
C MET A 45 3.17 8.19 23.37
N ASN A 46 2.76 8.62 24.57
CA ASN A 46 2.28 7.78 25.66
C ASN A 46 0.95 7.06 25.37
N ALA A 47 0.19 7.48 24.37
CA ALA A 47 -1.05 6.81 23.94
C ALA A 47 -0.78 5.58 23.04
N LEU A 48 0.45 5.43 22.51
CA LEU A 48 0.77 4.35 21.59
C LEU A 48 0.97 3.03 22.36
N SER A 49 0.08 2.06 22.12
CA SER A 49 0.12 0.75 22.79
C SER A 49 1.46 0.02 22.60
N PRO A 50 2.18 -0.33 23.68
CA PRO A 50 3.41 -1.12 23.59
C PRO A 50 3.17 -2.56 23.11
N ARG A 51 1.93 -3.05 23.22
CA ARG A 51 1.56 -4.44 22.89
C ARG A 51 1.28 -4.67 21.40
N ILE A 52 1.17 -3.61 20.60
CA ILE A 52 0.91 -3.72 19.16
C ILE A 52 2.24 -3.51 18.42
N ASP A 53 2.72 -4.57 17.79
CA ASP A 53 3.95 -4.58 17.00
C ASP A 53 3.64 -4.56 15.49
N SER A 54 2.91 -3.53 15.06
CA SER A 54 2.57 -3.30 13.66
C SER A 54 2.29 -1.82 13.38
N LEU A 55 1.98 -1.47 12.12
CA LEU A 55 1.58 -0.12 11.74
C LEU A 55 0.28 0.30 12.46
N TRP A 56 -0.57 -0.67 12.80
CA TRP A 56 -1.83 -0.47 13.51
C TRP A 56 -1.66 0.08 14.94
N ARG A 57 -0.43 0.10 15.46
CA ARG A 57 -0.09 0.88 16.65
C ARG A 57 -0.48 2.36 16.51
N TYR A 58 -0.47 2.89 15.29
CA TYR A 58 -0.73 4.29 14.97
C TYR A 58 -2.17 4.54 14.47
N LYS A 59 -3.13 3.64 14.73
CA LYS A 59 -4.50 3.71 14.21
C LYS A 59 -5.20 5.08 14.33
N ASP A 60 -4.94 5.83 15.40
CA ASP A 60 -5.56 7.14 15.64
C ASP A 60 -5.04 8.22 14.66
N PHE A 61 -3.90 7.95 14.01
CA PHE A 61 -3.26 8.79 13.00
C PHE A 61 -3.43 8.24 11.58
N LEU A 62 -4.12 7.13 11.41
CA LEU A 62 -4.32 6.47 10.12
C LEU A 62 -5.76 6.70 9.64
N PRO A 63 -5.99 6.74 8.32
CA PRO A 63 -7.33 6.88 7.75
C PRO A 63 -8.21 5.63 7.95
N LEU A 64 -7.62 4.52 8.43
CA LEU A 64 -8.32 3.31 8.82
C LEU A 64 -8.12 3.07 10.31
N ASP A 65 -9.23 2.95 11.03
CA ASP A 65 -9.32 2.85 12.49
C ASP A 65 -8.88 1.50 13.09
N SER A 66 -8.79 0.47 12.24
CA SER A 66 -8.61 -0.92 12.67
C SER A 66 -8.23 -1.81 11.48
N SER A 67 -7.74 -3.00 11.77
CA SER A 67 -7.47 -4.02 10.75
C SER A 67 -7.46 -5.41 11.36
N THR A 68 -7.85 -6.39 10.55
CA THR A 68 -7.68 -7.81 10.86
C THR A 68 -6.44 -8.39 10.18
N ILE A 69 -5.74 -7.62 9.35
CA ILE A 69 -4.55 -8.04 8.62
C ILE A 69 -3.31 -7.28 9.08
N SER A 70 -2.20 -8.01 9.20
CA SER A 70 -0.87 -7.50 9.53
C SER A 70 0.14 -8.58 9.16
N LEU A 71 1.35 -8.19 8.75
CA LEU A 71 2.51 -9.10 8.69
C LEU A 71 3.53 -8.79 9.79
N GLY A 72 3.22 -7.84 10.69
CA GLY A 72 4.15 -7.33 11.70
C GLY A 72 4.98 -6.14 11.21
N GLU A 73 4.50 -5.43 10.19
CA GLU A 73 5.19 -4.28 9.62
C GLU A 73 5.16 -3.05 10.50
N GLY A 74 6.19 -2.23 10.43
CA GLY A 74 6.35 -1.08 11.31
C GLY A 74 7.47 -1.33 12.31
N ARG A 75 7.66 -0.34 13.19
CA ARG A 75 8.57 -0.45 14.36
C ARG A 75 9.99 -0.98 14.10
N THR A 76 10.45 -0.88 12.86
CA THR A 76 11.82 -1.19 12.46
C THR A 76 12.83 -0.39 13.28
N PRO A 77 14.04 -0.92 13.53
CA PRO A 77 15.06 -0.22 14.30
C PRO A 77 15.43 1.15 13.73
N LEU A 78 15.72 2.09 14.64
CA LEU A 78 16.46 3.31 14.33
C LEU A 78 17.87 3.12 14.92
N VAL A 79 18.88 2.99 14.06
CA VAL A 79 20.24 2.66 14.48
C VAL A 79 21.13 3.91 14.34
N PRO A 80 21.83 4.33 15.39
CA PRO A 80 22.80 5.43 15.28
C PRO A 80 23.97 5.00 14.39
N LEU A 81 24.34 5.87 13.45
CA LEU A 81 25.54 5.72 12.62
C LEU A 81 26.67 6.66 13.10
N THR A 82 26.28 7.83 13.59
CA THR A 82 27.12 8.82 14.28
C THR A 82 26.31 9.46 15.41
N ASP A 83 26.88 10.43 16.14
CA ASP A 83 26.19 11.17 17.20
C ASP A 83 24.99 11.99 16.70
N THR A 84 24.92 12.31 15.40
CA THR A 84 23.87 13.16 14.80
C THR A 84 23.13 12.49 13.64
N VAL A 85 23.57 11.31 13.19
CA VAL A 85 22.99 10.60 12.05
C VAL A 85 22.52 9.22 12.49
N SER A 86 21.29 8.88 12.13
CA SER A 86 20.69 7.57 12.39
C SER A 86 20.05 7.00 11.12
N ALA A 87 20.04 5.68 11.00
CA ALA A 87 19.41 4.95 9.91
C ALA A 87 18.13 4.26 10.39
N LYS A 88 17.01 4.51 9.70
CA LYS A 88 15.76 3.79 9.88
C LYS A 88 15.75 2.54 9.00
N LEU A 89 15.86 1.36 9.62
CA LEU A 89 16.12 0.11 8.90
C LEU A 89 14.85 -0.52 8.32
N ASP A 90 14.17 0.16 7.40
CA ASP A 90 12.93 -0.32 6.77
C ASP A 90 13.11 -1.51 5.82
N TYR A 91 14.34 -1.96 5.57
CA TYR A 91 14.61 -3.23 4.90
C TYR A 91 14.37 -4.45 5.82
N LEU A 92 14.15 -4.25 7.11
CA LEU A 92 13.75 -5.29 8.07
C LEU A 92 12.23 -5.50 8.15
N MET A 93 11.47 -4.83 7.30
CA MET A 93 10.04 -5.11 7.14
C MET A 93 9.79 -6.53 6.62
N PRO A 94 8.59 -7.11 6.81
CA PRO A 94 8.25 -8.46 6.36
C PRO A 94 8.63 -8.79 4.91
N THR A 95 8.41 -7.88 3.96
CA THR A 95 8.82 -8.06 2.55
C THR A 95 10.08 -7.30 2.18
N LEU A 96 10.93 -7.01 3.18
CA LEU A 96 12.26 -6.42 3.05
C LEU A 96 12.28 -4.98 2.48
N SER A 97 11.19 -4.21 2.67
CA SER A 97 11.16 -2.82 2.25
C SER A 97 10.12 -1.98 2.98
N PHE A 98 10.27 -0.65 2.92
CA PHE A 98 9.30 0.31 3.46
C PHE A 98 7.91 0.24 2.83
N LYS A 99 7.75 -0.44 1.68
CA LYS A 99 6.48 -0.52 0.93
C LYS A 99 5.36 -1.17 1.74
N ASP A 100 5.73 -2.00 2.71
CA ASP A 100 4.83 -2.70 3.63
C ASP A 100 3.91 -1.75 4.39
N ARG A 101 4.40 -0.57 4.75
CA ARG A 101 3.61 0.47 5.43
C ARG A 101 2.41 0.91 4.61
N GLY A 102 2.56 1.03 3.29
CA GLY A 102 1.47 1.40 2.39
C GLY A 102 0.63 0.18 1.97
N ALA A 103 1.28 -0.96 1.73
CA ALA A 103 0.61 -2.16 1.24
C ALA A 103 -0.40 -2.72 2.26
N VAL A 104 -0.11 -2.67 3.56
CA VAL A 104 -1.06 -3.09 4.60
C VAL A 104 -2.33 -2.23 4.60
N MET A 105 -2.19 -0.92 4.40
CA MET A 105 -3.31 0.03 4.34
C MET A 105 -4.15 -0.20 3.09
N LEU A 106 -3.50 -0.37 1.93
CA LEU A 106 -4.16 -0.68 0.66
C LEU A 106 -4.93 -2.00 0.74
N ALA A 107 -4.29 -3.05 1.26
CA ALA A 107 -4.92 -4.36 1.35
C ALA A 107 -6.08 -4.38 2.34
N GLU A 108 -5.99 -3.68 3.47
CA GLU A 108 -7.10 -3.59 4.43
C GLU A 108 -8.27 -2.80 3.84
N LEU A 109 -7.99 -1.70 3.13
CA LEU A 109 -9.04 -0.99 2.41
C LEU A 109 -9.68 -1.88 1.34
N ALA A 110 -8.89 -2.51 0.48
CA ALA A 110 -9.39 -3.41 -0.55
C ALA A 110 -10.21 -4.56 0.05
N ARG A 111 -9.79 -5.15 1.16
CA ARG A 111 -10.54 -6.19 1.87
C ARG A 111 -11.92 -5.71 2.33
N ARG A 112 -12.03 -4.45 2.78
CA ARG A 112 -13.30 -3.82 3.16
C ARG A 112 -14.20 -3.53 1.96
N LEU A 113 -13.61 -3.18 0.81
CA LEU A 113 -14.34 -2.87 -0.42
C LEU A 113 -14.74 -4.10 -1.23
N GLY A 114 -14.03 -5.21 -1.07
CA GLY A 114 -14.30 -6.48 -1.75
C GLY A 114 -14.24 -6.43 -3.28
N PRO A 115 -13.18 -5.87 -3.90
CA PRO A 115 -13.05 -5.89 -5.36
C PRO A 115 -12.80 -7.32 -5.86
N ASP A 116 -13.12 -7.56 -7.13
CA ASP A 116 -12.83 -8.85 -7.79
C ASP A 116 -11.33 -9.18 -7.79
N ARG A 117 -10.48 -8.15 -7.88
CA ARG A 117 -9.02 -8.28 -7.81
C ARG A 117 -8.35 -6.95 -7.50
N VAL A 118 -7.11 -7.03 -7.01
CA VAL A 118 -6.17 -5.91 -6.93
C VAL A 118 -5.20 -5.99 -8.12
N VAL A 119 -4.96 -4.85 -8.77
CA VAL A 119 -3.99 -4.69 -9.85
C VAL A 119 -2.88 -3.74 -9.40
N ALA A 120 -1.63 -4.10 -9.65
CA ALA A 120 -0.49 -3.22 -9.43
C ALA A 120 0.49 -3.30 -10.60
N ASP A 121 1.07 -2.17 -11.01
CA ASP A 121 2.29 -2.14 -11.80
C ASP A 121 3.51 -2.04 -10.88
N SER A 122 4.55 -2.85 -11.13
CA SER A 122 5.78 -2.74 -10.35
C SER A 122 7.01 -3.30 -11.04
N THR A 123 8.17 -2.72 -10.74
CA THR A 123 9.50 -3.23 -11.12
C THR A 123 10.27 -3.80 -9.92
N GLY A 124 9.60 -4.05 -8.78
CA GLY A 124 10.24 -4.59 -7.59
C GLY A 124 9.39 -4.55 -6.33
N ASN A 125 9.94 -3.97 -5.26
CA ASN A 125 9.45 -4.12 -3.88
C ASN A 125 7.96 -3.81 -3.67
N ALA A 126 7.38 -2.88 -4.43
CA ALA A 126 5.96 -2.57 -4.28
C ALA A 126 5.07 -3.73 -4.75
N GLY A 127 5.43 -4.41 -5.84
CA GLY A 127 4.73 -5.59 -6.32
C GLY A 127 4.79 -6.74 -5.31
N THR A 128 5.98 -7.01 -4.75
CA THR A 128 6.16 -8.04 -3.72
C THR A 128 5.31 -7.73 -2.47
N SER A 129 5.37 -6.48 -2.01
CA SER A 129 4.63 -6.05 -0.83
C SER A 129 3.12 -6.16 -1.06
N VAL A 130 2.59 -5.59 -2.14
CA VAL A 130 1.15 -5.69 -2.48
C VAL A 130 0.71 -7.15 -2.62
N ALA A 131 1.50 -8.01 -3.27
CA ALA A 131 1.20 -9.43 -3.38
C ALA A 131 1.11 -10.11 -1.99
N ALA A 132 2.08 -9.86 -1.11
CA ALA A 132 2.10 -10.44 0.24
C ALA A 132 0.89 -10.01 1.10
N TYR A 133 0.54 -8.73 1.08
CA TYR A 133 -0.59 -8.22 1.86
C TYR A 133 -1.95 -8.61 1.25
N CYS A 134 -2.06 -8.69 -0.08
CA CYS A 134 -3.25 -9.25 -0.73
C CYS A 134 -3.43 -10.72 -0.35
N ALA A 135 -2.35 -11.52 -0.35
CA ALA A 135 -2.39 -12.91 0.09
C ALA A 135 -2.85 -13.03 1.55
N ARG A 136 -2.31 -12.19 2.44
CA ARG A 136 -2.75 -12.11 3.85
C ARG A 136 -4.22 -11.71 3.99
N ALA A 137 -4.73 -10.88 3.08
CA ALA A 137 -6.12 -10.43 3.06
C ALA A 137 -7.08 -11.36 2.34
N GLY A 138 -6.58 -12.43 1.68
CA GLY A 138 -7.40 -13.31 0.85
C GLY A 138 -7.89 -12.67 -0.46
N LEU A 139 -7.17 -11.68 -0.98
CA LEU A 139 -7.53 -10.93 -2.19
C LEU A 139 -6.78 -11.46 -3.41
N PRO A 140 -7.45 -11.71 -4.55
CA PRO A 140 -6.77 -11.97 -5.82
C PRO A 140 -5.91 -10.78 -6.23
N CYS A 141 -4.65 -11.04 -6.58
CA CYS A 141 -3.70 -9.98 -6.97
C CYS A 141 -3.10 -10.30 -8.35
N THR A 142 -3.07 -9.31 -9.23
CA THR A 142 -2.28 -9.34 -10.46
C THR A 142 -1.22 -8.24 -10.43
N VAL A 143 0.04 -8.60 -10.66
CA VAL A 143 1.16 -7.66 -10.76
C VAL A 143 1.70 -7.64 -12.18
N TYR A 144 1.65 -6.46 -12.80
CA TYR A 144 2.24 -6.17 -14.10
C TYR A 144 3.70 -5.72 -13.91
N VAL A 145 4.62 -6.32 -14.66
CA VAL A 145 6.06 -6.04 -14.57
C VAL A 145 6.65 -5.86 -15.97
N PRO A 146 7.68 -5.03 -16.19
CA PRO A 146 8.43 -5.06 -17.45
C PRO A 146 9.05 -6.43 -17.70
N GLU A 147 9.17 -6.83 -18.96
CA GLU A 147 9.77 -8.12 -19.37
C GLU A 147 11.21 -8.31 -18.83
N GLY A 148 11.97 -7.22 -18.70
CA GLY A 148 13.33 -7.22 -18.17
C GLY A 148 13.43 -7.23 -16.63
N THR A 149 12.33 -7.44 -15.91
CA THR A 149 12.33 -7.47 -14.44
C THR A 149 13.12 -8.68 -13.95
N SER A 150 14.04 -8.46 -13.00
CA SER A 150 14.93 -9.52 -12.52
C SER A 150 14.17 -10.74 -11.97
N PRO A 151 14.61 -11.98 -12.24
CA PRO A 151 13.95 -13.21 -11.80
C PRO A 151 13.66 -13.26 -10.29
N LYS A 152 14.63 -12.84 -9.46
CA LYS A 152 14.46 -12.79 -8.00
C LYS A 152 13.23 -12.00 -7.55
N LYS A 153 12.89 -10.91 -8.25
CA LYS A 153 11.74 -10.07 -7.91
C LYS A 153 10.44 -10.70 -8.38
N THR A 154 10.43 -11.28 -9.58
CA THR A 154 9.23 -11.95 -10.11
C THR A 154 8.90 -13.20 -9.29
N GLU A 155 9.91 -13.96 -8.88
CA GLU A 155 9.78 -15.12 -7.99
C GLU A 155 9.16 -14.75 -6.64
N GLN A 156 9.60 -13.66 -6.01
CA GLN A 156 9.01 -13.19 -4.75
C GLN A 156 7.53 -12.83 -4.90
N ILE A 157 7.16 -12.17 -6.00
CA ILE A 157 5.75 -11.83 -6.29
C ILE A 157 4.92 -13.11 -6.44
N GLN A 158 5.42 -14.07 -7.23
CA GLN A 158 4.73 -15.34 -7.48
C GLN A 158 4.66 -16.23 -6.24
N ALA A 159 5.68 -16.21 -5.38
CA ALA A 159 5.72 -16.96 -4.12
C ALA A 159 4.61 -16.53 -3.14
N HIS A 160 4.14 -15.28 -3.23
CA HIS A 160 2.96 -14.80 -2.51
C HIS A 160 1.64 -15.11 -3.21
N GLY A 161 1.64 -15.85 -4.33
CA GLY A 161 0.44 -16.30 -5.03
C GLY A 161 -0.17 -15.27 -5.98
N ALA A 162 0.48 -14.14 -6.22
CA ALA A 162 -0.01 -13.16 -7.19
C ALA A 162 0.21 -13.65 -8.63
N ARG A 163 -0.74 -13.34 -9.52
CA ARG A 163 -0.60 -13.54 -10.96
C ARG A 163 0.38 -12.51 -11.50
N LEU A 164 1.47 -12.96 -12.12
CA LEU A 164 2.45 -12.09 -12.77
C LEU A 164 2.11 -11.91 -14.25
N VAL A 165 2.17 -10.67 -14.76
CA VAL A 165 2.03 -10.36 -16.19
C VAL A 165 3.26 -9.57 -16.63
N ALA A 166 4.09 -10.18 -17.48
CA ALA A 166 5.22 -9.49 -18.11
C ALA A 166 4.72 -8.63 -19.28
N VAL A 167 5.19 -7.39 -19.35
CA VAL A 167 4.81 -6.40 -20.38
C VAL A 167 6.06 -6.04 -21.19
N PRO A 168 6.01 -6.14 -22.53
CA PRO A 168 7.11 -5.68 -23.38
C PRO A 168 7.41 -4.19 -23.17
N GLY A 169 8.68 -3.83 -23.16
CA GLY A 169 9.14 -2.47 -22.93
C GLY A 169 9.32 -2.10 -21.46
N GLY A 170 9.29 -0.80 -21.17
CA GLY A 170 9.69 -0.24 -19.88
C GLY A 170 8.55 -0.01 -18.88
N ARG A 171 8.83 0.84 -17.91
CA ARG A 171 7.90 1.20 -16.82
C ARG A 171 6.61 1.83 -17.33
N GLU A 172 6.69 2.71 -18.33
CA GLU A 172 5.52 3.40 -18.87
C GLU A 172 4.55 2.44 -19.57
N ALA A 173 5.07 1.55 -20.43
CA ALA A 173 4.27 0.52 -21.09
C ALA A 173 3.58 -0.40 -20.05
N THR A 174 4.30 -0.76 -18.99
CA THR A 174 3.76 -1.56 -17.88
C THR A 174 2.62 -0.83 -17.16
N ALA A 175 2.80 0.45 -16.85
CA ALA A 175 1.78 1.26 -16.20
C ALA A 175 0.53 1.42 -17.08
N LEU A 176 0.70 1.62 -18.39
CA LEU A 176 -0.41 1.68 -19.35
C LEU A 176 -1.18 0.35 -19.39
N ALA A 177 -0.48 -0.78 -19.45
CA ALA A 177 -1.09 -2.11 -19.44
C ALA A 177 -1.87 -2.40 -18.15
N ALA A 178 -1.32 -2.02 -16.99
CA ALA A 178 -2.00 -2.17 -15.70
C ALA A 178 -3.27 -1.31 -15.63
N ARG A 179 -3.20 -0.05 -16.09
CA ARG A 179 -4.37 0.86 -16.13
C ARG A 179 -5.45 0.38 -17.08
N ALA A 180 -5.09 -0.22 -18.22
CA ALA A 180 -6.05 -0.79 -19.15
C ALA A 180 -6.78 -2.02 -18.58
N ALA A 181 -6.16 -2.70 -17.59
CA ALA A 181 -6.72 -3.87 -16.92
C ALA A 181 -7.53 -3.53 -15.65
N ALA A 182 -7.55 -2.27 -15.22
CA ALA A 182 -8.16 -1.79 -13.98
C ALA A 182 -9.43 -0.98 -14.26
#